data_AF-A0A6A5UWH0-F1
#
_entry.id   AF-A0A6A5UWH0-F1
#
_cell.length_a   1.000
_cell.length_b   1.000
_cell.length_c   1.000
_cell.angle_alpha   90.00
_cell.angle_beta   90.00
_cell.angle_gamma   90.00
#
_symmetry.space_group_name_H-M   'P 1'
#
loop_
_entity.id
_entity.type
_entity.pdbx_description
1 polymer ?
#
loop_
_entity_poly.entity_id
_entity_poly.type
_entity_poly.pdbx_seq_one_letter_code
_entity_poly.pdbx_strand_id
1 'polypeptide(L)'
;MAKDIVPQASLAGEINTATRYPSGAASTHNDHSRLTKRRSLHAQLNKLITSRIPFALPPLASDPSLYTTGLLHFAHVFLTFESLWNDLPPTHASDGANSPPTSPLLSFLLVNPYAEPELFTSPPSPQTLAFLEGLRPKGIARSSRIKKDLEYLSGLHPTDLDVMLAQYPDKKVAAFCAYIRKSVGHKPHVLVAYAWCFYMAVFSGGRWIRGQLLRAPPEFWRSEARAKGKEEEVPLAEKGLLLWSFDGKDDGDSIKKAFNERLLDAESLFTPDERVDIIEESKAIFKFCAELVHELDDKLGTDVEQLKRLKAAQRLGHQASPRSDDLKTHLVMPPVSHTSTWLQRPEVTGAALALGCLACAVILRFSL
;
A
#
# COMPACT_ATOMS: atom_id res chain seq x y z
N MET A 1 -22.14 -37.25 -15.20
CA MET A 1 -20.88 -37.63 -14.53
C MET A 1 -19.73 -37.10 -15.36
N ALA A 2 -19.18 -35.95 -14.97
CA ALA A 2 -17.85 -35.47 -15.36
C ALA A 2 -17.54 -34.34 -14.37
N LYS A 3 -16.63 -34.62 -13.42
CA LYS A 3 -16.11 -33.65 -12.46
C LYS A 3 -14.89 -33.01 -13.13
N ASP A 4 -15.04 -31.80 -13.64
CA ASP A 4 -13.90 -31.02 -14.08
C ASP A 4 -13.28 -30.30 -12.87
N ILE A 5 -12.15 -30.86 -12.48
CA ILE A 5 -11.25 -30.43 -11.42
C ILE A 5 -10.53 -29.18 -11.91
N VAL A 6 -10.84 -28.03 -11.33
CA VAL A 6 -10.01 -26.82 -11.47
C VAL A 6 -8.68 -27.08 -10.76
N PRO A 7 -7.52 -26.98 -11.44
CA PRO A 7 -6.24 -27.20 -10.79
C PRO A 7 -6.00 -26.10 -9.75
N GLN A 8 -5.84 -26.48 -8.48
CA GLN A 8 -5.19 -25.65 -7.49
C GLN A 8 -3.74 -25.43 -7.93
N ALA A 9 -3.49 -24.30 -8.61
CA ALA A 9 -2.13 -23.85 -8.88
C ALA A 9 -1.44 -23.56 -7.54
N SER A 10 -0.45 -24.39 -7.23
CA SER A 10 0.45 -24.34 -6.09
C SER A 10 0.95 -22.93 -5.81
N LEU A 11 0.43 -22.34 -4.73
CA LEU A 11 0.86 -21.06 -4.18
C LEU A 11 1.91 -21.35 -3.09
N ALA A 12 3.01 -22.00 -3.50
CA ALA A 12 4.14 -22.35 -2.65
C ALA A 12 5.46 -22.15 -3.42
N GLY A 13 5.70 -20.90 -3.83
CA GLY A 13 7.03 -20.42 -4.17
C GLY A 13 7.71 -19.92 -2.90
N GLU A 14 7.89 -20.82 -1.94
CA GLU A 14 8.54 -20.54 -0.67
C GLU A 14 10.03 -20.34 -0.89
N ILE A 15 10.54 -19.24 -0.35
CA ILE A 15 11.95 -19.09 -0.05
C ILE A 15 12.31 -20.19 0.94
N ASN A 16 12.86 -21.27 0.41
CA ASN A 16 13.76 -22.17 1.10
C ASN A 16 15.03 -21.39 1.48
N THR A 17 14.99 -20.68 2.59
CA THR A 17 16.19 -20.28 3.34
C THR A 17 16.54 -21.29 4.45
N ALA A 18 15.88 -22.45 4.48
CA ALA A 18 16.06 -23.44 5.54
C ALA A 18 16.98 -24.64 5.17
N THR A 19 17.44 -24.79 3.92
CA THR A 19 18.13 -26.02 3.50
C THR A 19 19.66 -25.92 3.46
N ARG A 20 20.28 -24.91 4.10
CA ARG A 20 21.75 -24.76 4.09
C ARG A 20 22.35 -24.27 5.41
N TYR A 21 21.84 -24.71 6.56
CA TYR A 21 22.57 -24.58 7.82
C TYR A 21 23.32 -25.88 8.14
N PRO A 22 24.67 -25.89 8.15
CA PRO A 22 25.40 -26.92 8.86
C PRO A 22 25.10 -26.78 10.36
N SER A 23 24.79 -27.91 10.99
CA SER A 23 24.38 -28.09 12.38
C SER A 23 25.22 -27.30 13.41
N GLY A 24 24.61 -26.27 14.00
CA GLY A 24 24.97 -25.70 15.31
C GLY A 24 23.75 -25.72 16.23
N ALA A 25 23.73 -26.62 17.22
CA ALA A 25 22.52 -27.19 17.81
C ALA A 25 21.71 -26.33 18.81
N ALA A 26 21.94 -25.01 18.92
CA ALA A 26 21.25 -24.18 19.92
C ALA A 26 20.36 -23.05 19.37
N SER A 27 20.55 -22.60 18.12
CA SER A 27 19.81 -21.44 17.55
C SER A 27 18.53 -21.82 16.77
N THR A 28 18.36 -23.08 16.40
CA THR A 28 17.42 -23.50 15.35
C THR A 28 15.94 -23.50 15.78
N HIS A 29 15.64 -23.79 17.04
CA HIS A 29 14.26 -23.92 17.51
C HIS A 29 13.53 -22.55 17.55
N ASN A 30 14.21 -21.51 18.07
CA ASN A 30 13.62 -20.18 18.16
C ASN A 30 13.42 -19.55 16.78
N ASP A 31 14.39 -19.69 15.87
CA ASP A 31 14.28 -19.13 14.52
C ASP A 31 13.17 -19.81 13.71
N HIS A 32 13.04 -21.14 13.82
CA HIS A 32 11.94 -21.88 13.19
C HIS A 32 10.56 -21.38 13.69
N SER A 33 10.41 -21.19 15.01
CA SER A 33 9.16 -20.68 15.59
C SER A 33 8.80 -19.27 15.08
N ARG A 34 9.80 -18.39 14.94
CA ARG A 34 9.62 -17.01 14.46
C ARG A 34 9.18 -17.00 13.00
N LEU A 35 9.81 -17.81 12.16
CA LEU A 35 9.49 -17.93 10.73
C LEU A 35 8.09 -18.51 10.52
N THR A 36 7.71 -19.53 11.29
CA THR A 36 6.35 -20.11 11.25
C THR A 36 5.30 -19.09 11.66
N LYS A 37 5.54 -18.31 12.72
CA LYS A 37 4.64 -17.23 13.15
C LYS A 37 4.46 -16.16 12.06
N ARG A 38 5.55 -15.76 11.40
CA ARG A 38 5.51 -14.82 10.26
C ARG A 38 4.64 -15.36 9.11
N ARG A 39 4.80 -16.64 8.76
CA ARG A 39 4.01 -17.31 7.71
C ARG A 39 2.51 -17.35 8.05
N SER A 40 2.18 -17.61 9.31
CA SER A 40 0.79 -17.57 9.80
C SER A 40 0.18 -16.17 9.68
N LEU A 41 0.91 -15.13 10.10
CA LEU A 41 0.48 -13.73 9.97
C LEU A 41 0.27 -13.32 8.51
N HIS A 42 1.20 -13.69 7.61
CA HIS A 42 1.06 -13.45 6.18
C HIS A 42 -0.19 -14.13 5.60
N ALA A 43 -0.43 -15.40 5.93
CA ALA A 43 -1.62 -16.12 5.47
C ALA A 43 -2.92 -15.47 5.98
N GLN A 44 -2.93 -15.03 7.23
CA GLN A 44 -4.06 -14.30 7.81
C GLN A 44 -4.31 -12.98 7.08
N LEU A 45 -3.27 -12.16 6.87
CA LEU A 45 -3.39 -10.89 6.15
C LEU A 45 -3.85 -11.10 4.70
N ASN A 46 -3.30 -12.10 4.01
CA ASN A 46 -3.72 -12.42 2.65
C ASN A 46 -5.21 -12.80 2.61
N LYS A 47 -5.68 -13.60 3.57
CA LYS A 47 -7.11 -13.92 3.69
C LYS A 47 -7.95 -12.67 3.97
N LEU A 48 -7.46 -11.75 4.80
CA LEU A 48 -8.12 -10.47 5.05
C LEU A 48 -8.27 -9.69 3.74
N ILE A 49 -7.17 -9.32 3.09
CA ILE A 49 -7.17 -8.52 1.86
C ILE A 49 -8.01 -9.16 0.75
N THR A 50 -7.79 -10.45 0.47
CA THR A 50 -8.47 -11.15 -0.64
C THR A 50 -9.99 -11.22 -0.46
N SER A 51 -10.48 -11.27 0.79
CA SER A 51 -11.92 -11.26 1.07
C SER A 51 -12.57 -9.87 0.95
N ARG A 52 -11.79 -8.78 0.97
CA ARG A 52 -12.29 -7.40 0.84
C ARG A 52 -12.30 -6.88 -0.60
N ILE A 53 -11.43 -7.38 -1.48
CA ILE A 53 -11.38 -6.94 -2.89
C ILE A 53 -12.74 -6.93 -3.59
N PRO A 54 -13.64 -7.92 -3.41
CA PRO A 54 -14.95 -7.89 -4.04
C PRO A 54 -15.82 -6.69 -3.66
N PHE A 55 -15.66 -6.11 -2.47
CA PHE A 55 -16.41 -4.92 -2.06
C PHE A 55 -15.98 -3.67 -2.83
N ALA A 56 -14.76 -3.65 -3.35
CA ALA A 56 -14.24 -2.55 -4.14
C ALA A 56 -14.51 -2.69 -5.65
N LEU A 57 -15.38 -3.64 -6.05
CA LEU A 57 -15.67 -3.94 -7.45
C LEU A 57 -17.18 -4.15 -7.67
N PRO A 58 -17.67 -4.03 -8.92
CA PRO A 58 -19.04 -4.38 -9.26
C PRO A 58 -19.34 -5.87 -8.98
N PRO A 59 -20.59 -6.20 -8.58
CA PRO A 59 -21.75 -5.31 -8.44
C PRO A 59 -21.84 -4.60 -7.08
N LEU A 60 -20.86 -4.77 -6.19
CA LEU A 60 -20.90 -4.24 -4.82
C LEU A 60 -20.48 -2.78 -4.73
N ALA A 61 -19.62 -2.34 -5.64
CA ALA A 61 -19.27 -0.93 -5.84
C ALA A 61 -19.75 -0.46 -7.21
N SER A 62 -20.27 0.77 -7.27
CA SER A 62 -20.64 1.48 -8.49
C SER A 62 -19.47 2.19 -9.16
N ASP A 63 -18.44 2.53 -8.38
CA ASP A 63 -17.32 3.39 -8.77
C ASP A 63 -16.05 3.02 -7.96
N PRO A 64 -14.88 3.57 -8.29
CA PRO A 64 -13.62 3.13 -7.70
C PRO A 64 -13.31 3.79 -6.34
N SER A 65 -14.26 4.50 -5.71
CA SER A 65 -14.01 5.26 -4.48
C SER A 65 -13.56 4.38 -3.32
N LEU A 66 -14.11 3.17 -3.18
CA LEU A 66 -13.69 2.22 -2.14
C LEU A 66 -12.27 1.71 -2.37
N TYR A 67 -11.93 1.38 -3.62
CA TYR A 67 -10.56 1.03 -4.00
C TYR A 67 -9.59 2.18 -3.70
N THR A 68 -9.97 3.40 -4.08
CA THR A 68 -9.17 4.62 -3.86
C THR A 68 -8.92 4.87 -2.38
N THR A 69 -9.93 4.68 -1.53
CA THR A 69 -9.81 4.81 -0.07
C THR A 69 -8.83 3.79 0.50
N GLY A 70 -8.93 2.54 0.08
CA GLY A 70 -7.97 1.50 0.46
C GLY A 70 -6.54 1.78 -0.01
N LEU A 71 -6.39 2.20 -1.28
CA LEU A 71 -5.10 2.57 -1.87
C LEU A 71 -4.44 3.70 -1.07
N LEU A 72 -5.20 4.72 -0.69
CA LEU A 72 -4.72 5.86 0.10
C LEU A 72 -4.15 5.45 1.47
N HIS A 73 -4.77 4.50 2.16
CA HIS A 73 -4.27 4.03 3.46
C HIS A 73 -2.89 3.38 3.31
N PHE A 74 -2.73 2.52 2.29
CA PHE A 74 -1.46 1.87 2.00
C PHE A 74 -0.45 2.82 1.33
N ALA A 75 -0.90 3.88 0.64
CA ALA A 75 -0.04 4.86 0.00
C ALA A 75 0.91 5.53 1.00
N HIS A 76 0.38 5.91 2.16
CA HIS A 76 1.18 6.53 3.23
C HIS A 76 2.30 5.61 3.71
N VAL A 77 2.06 4.30 3.75
CA VAL A 77 3.09 3.32 4.15
C VAL A 77 4.22 3.28 3.12
N PHE A 78 3.89 3.15 1.83
CA PHE A 78 4.89 3.18 0.75
C PHE A 78 5.68 4.48 0.74
N LEU A 79 4.99 5.62 0.80
CA LEU A 79 5.62 6.94 0.83
C LEU A 79 6.56 7.07 2.03
N THR A 80 6.16 6.57 3.21
CA THR A 80 6.96 6.67 4.43
C THR A 80 8.26 5.90 4.30
N PHE A 81 8.22 4.58 4.05
CA PHE A 81 9.47 3.80 4.03
C PHE A 81 10.35 4.13 2.82
N GLU A 82 9.77 4.51 1.67
CA GLU A 82 10.55 4.91 0.50
C GLU A 82 11.21 6.29 0.69
N SER A 83 10.57 7.23 1.41
CA SER A 83 11.19 8.49 1.80
C SER A 83 12.38 8.28 2.73
N LEU A 84 12.22 7.47 3.78
CA LEU A 84 13.31 7.12 4.70
C LEU A 84 14.49 6.44 3.98
N TRP A 85 14.20 5.66 2.93
CA TRP A 85 15.23 5.08 2.09
C TRP A 85 16.00 6.13 1.27
N ASN A 86 15.31 7.13 0.74
CA ASN A 86 15.92 8.22 -0.01
C ASN A 86 16.73 9.17 0.88
N ASP A 87 16.35 9.26 2.15
CA ASP A 87 17.01 10.08 3.16
C ASP A 87 18.20 9.38 3.84
N LEU A 88 18.54 8.15 3.42
CA LEU A 88 19.75 7.47 3.89
C LEU A 88 20.98 8.33 3.55
N PRO A 89 21.93 8.48 4.48
CA PRO A 89 23.13 9.25 4.23
C PRO A 89 23.97 8.58 3.12
N PRO A 90 24.53 9.35 2.18
CA PRO A 90 25.32 8.81 1.09
C PRO A 90 26.54 8.05 1.61
N THR A 91 26.76 6.85 1.09
CA THR A 91 27.87 5.96 1.48
C THR A 91 29.26 6.58 1.23
N HIS A 92 29.34 7.51 0.26
CA HIS A 92 30.55 8.25 -0.06
C HIS A 92 30.22 9.74 -0.16
N ALA A 93 30.68 10.55 0.80
CA ALA A 93 30.81 11.99 0.62
C ALA A 93 31.97 12.25 -0.37
N SER A 94 31.76 11.94 -1.65
CA SER A 94 32.62 12.38 -2.74
C SER A 94 31.90 13.48 -3.49
N ASP A 95 32.42 14.70 -3.30
CA ASP A 95 32.20 15.95 -4.03
C ASP A 95 31.15 15.96 -5.16
N GLY A 96 30.13 16.80 -4.98
CA GLY A 96 29.55 17.57 -6.08
C GLY A 96 28.31 16.99 -6.77
N ALA A 97 27.22 17.75 -6.60
CA ALA A 97 26.14 17.99 -7.56
C ALA A 97 24.97 16.97 -7.69
N ASN A 98 23.81 17.49 -7.25
CA ASN A 98 22.54 17.51 -7.98
C ASN A 98 21.85 16.17 -8.28
N SER A 99 21.19 15.62 -7.27
CA SER A 99 19.89 14.94 -7.49
C SER A 99 18.84 15.68 -6.67
N PRO A 100 17.77 16.23 -7.27
CA PRO A 100 16.75 16.91 -6.49
C PRO A 100 16.05 15.86 -5.59
N PRO A 101 15.91 16.14 -4.28
CA PRO A 101 15.13 15.29 -3.40
C PRO A 101 13.71 15.15 -3.96
N THR A 102 13.16 13.94 -3.85
CA THR A 102 11.76 13.69 -4.15
C THR A 102 10.93 14.52 -3.18
N SER A 103 10.45 15.69 -3.63
CA SER A 103 9.71 16.70 -2.88
C SER A 103 10.02 16.75 -1.37
N PRO A 104 11.03 17.52 -0.93
CA PRO A 104 11.33 17.68 0.50
C PRO A 104 10.11 18.18 1.28
N LEU A 105 9.18 18.87 0.61
CA LEU A 105 7.91 19.31 1.19
C LEU A 105 7.10 18.14 1.76
N LEU A 106 7.09 16.96 1.14
CA LEU A 106 6.25 15.84 1.59
C LEU A 106 6.86 15.11 2.80
N SER A 107 8.20 14.98 2.83
CA SER A 107 8.90 14.55 4.05
C SER A 107 8.69 15.55 5.19
N PHE A 108 8.75 16.86 4.91
CA PHE A 108 8.51 17.90 5.92
C PHE A 108 7.05 18.01 6.37
N LEU A 109 6.08 17.80 5.48
CA LEU A 109 4.64 17.92 5.80
C LEU A 109 4.07 16.70 6.51
N LEU A 110 4.69 15.53 6.32
CA LEU A 110 4.37 14.31 7.09
C LEU A 110 5.10 14.24 8.43
N VAL A 111 6.00 15.19 8.69
CA VAL A 111 6.73 15.36 9.94
C VAL A 111 5.95 16.32 10.83
N ASN A 112 5.71 15.93 12.08
CA ASN A 112 5.32 16.90 13.09
C ASN A 112 6.48 17.90 13.23
N PRO A 113 6.29 19.21 13.01
CA PRO A 113 7.37 20.19 13.07
C PRO A 113 8.03 20.31 14.46
N TYR A 114 7.47 19.64 15.48
CA TYR A 114 8.02 19.54 16.84
C TYR A 114 8.59 18.16 17.18
N ALA A 115 8.63 17.21 16.26
CA ALA A 115 9.38 15.98 16.45
C ALA A 115 10.86 16.30 16.22
N GLU A 116 11.69 16.24 17.27
CA GLU A 116 13.14 16.29 17.09
C GLU A 116 13.53 15.19 16.09
N PRO A 117 14.42 15.49 15.11
CA PRO A 117 14.95 14.44 14.27
C PRO A 117 15.80 13.57 15.19
N GLU A 118 15.24 12.45 15.66
CA GLU A 118 16.02 11.37 16.26
C GLU A 118 16.88 10.76 15.14
N LEU A 119 17.90 11.52 14.74
CA LEU A 119 19.03 11.04 13.97
C LEU A 119 19.61 9.86 14.74
N PHE A 120 19.86 8.78 14.00
CA PHE A 120 20.08 7.44 14.50
C PHE A 120 20.76 7.40 15.88
N THR A 121 20.12 6.72 16.85
CA THR A 121 20.66 6.56 18.23
C THR A 121 22.08 6.00 18.26
N SER A 122 22.48 5.33 17.17
CA SER A 122 23.85 5.03 16.78
C SER A 122 23.97 5.13 15.26
N PRO A 123 25.00 5.79 14.69
CA PRO A 123 25.12 5.92 13.24
C PRO A 123 25.19 4.53 12.58
N PRO A 124 24.44 4.31 11.48
CA PRO A 124 24.48 3.06 10.73
C PRO A 124 25.91 2.72 10.30
N SER A 125 26.25 1.43 10.24
CA SER A 125 27.54 1.04 9.66
C SER A 125 27.59 1.45 8.17
N PRO A 126 28.74 1.92 7.64
CA PRO A 126 28.87 2.22 6.22
C PRO A 126 28.53 1.02 5.31
N GLN A 127 28.79 -0.20 5.77
CA GLN A 127 28.45 -1.43 5.05
C GLN A 127 26.93 -1.63 4.96
N THR A 128 26.20 -1.36 6.05
CA THR A 128 24.73 -1.41 6.08
C THR A 128 24.13 -0.38 5.11
N LEU A 129 24.68 0.84 5.08
CA LEU A 129 24.23 1.89 4.16
C LEU A 129 24.48 1.51 2.70
N ALA A 130 25.70 1.08 2.38
CA ALA A 130 26.06 0.61 1.05
C ALA A 130 25.14 -0.52 0.57
N PHE A 131 24.86 -1.48 1.46
CA PHE A 131 23.95 -2.57 1.19
C PHE A 131 22.52 -2.09 0.93
N LEU A 132 21.98 -1.19 1.76
CA LEU A 132 20.62 -0.67 1.59
C LEU A 132 20.48 0.18 0.32
N GLU A 133 21.47 1.04 -0.01
CA GLU A 133 21.51 1.74 -1.30
C GLU A 133 21.51 0.75 -2.47
N GLY A 134 22.36 -0.27 -2.38
CA GLY A 134 22.46 -1.33 -3.38
C GLY A 134 21.19 -2.17 -3.50
N LEU A 135 20.49 -2.45 -2.40
CA LEU A 135 19.37 -3.39 -2.36
C LEU A 135 18.16 -2.96 -3.19
N ARG A 136 18.01 -1.68 -3.57
CA ARG A 136 16.82 -1.16 -4.27
C ARG A 136 17.09 -0.94 -5.78
N PRO A 137 16.88 -1.94 -6.67
CA PRO A 137 16.98 -1.75 -8.11
C PRO A 137 16.13 -0.59 -8.65
N LYS A 138 16.61 0.06 -9.70
CA LYS A 138 15.84 1.10 -10.40
C LYS A 138 14.50 0.52 -10.86
N GLY A 139 13.43 1.27 -10.60
CA GLY A 139 12.08 0.89 -11.02
C GLY A 139 11.34 -0.04 -10.06
N ILE A 140 11.89 -0.41 -8.89
CA ILE A 140 11.15 -1.17 -7.87
C ILE A 140 10.25 -0.28 -7.00
N ALA A 141 10.66 0.96 -6.72
CA ALA A 141 9.91 1.91 -5.90
C ALA A 141 8.50 2.16 -6.47
N ARG A 142 7.49 2.28 -5.60
CA ARG A 142 6.07 2.39 -5.94
C ARG A 142 5.49 3.76 -5.67
N SER A 143 6.11 4.63 -4.89
CA SER A 143 5.55 5.94 -4.51
C SER A 143 5.09 6.77 -5.70
N SER A 144 5.92 6.90 -6.74
CA SER A 144 5.56 7.67 -7.94
C SER A 144 4.40 7.07 -8.72
N ARG A 145 4.26 5.74 -8.71
CA ARG A 145 3.14 5.03 -9.35
C ARG A 145 1.85 5.20 -8.56
N ILE A 146 1.93 5.06 -7.24
CA ILE A 146 0.79 5.27 -6.33
C ILE A 146 0.27 6.71 -6.42
N LYS A 147 1.17 7.71 -6.46
CA LYS A 147 0.78 9.11 -6.65
C LYS A 147 0.00 9.30 -7.95
N LYS A 148 0.53 8.81 -9.08
CA LYS A 148 -0.18 8.86 -10.37
C LYS A 148 -1.54 8.15 -10.34
N ASP A 149 -1.62 7.02 -9.65
CA ASP A 149 -2.90 6.31 -9.47
C ASP A 149 -3.90 7.17 -8.68
N LEU A 150 -3.47 7.78 -7.57
CA LEU A 150 -4.31 8.64 -6.76
C LEU A 150 -4.69 9.93 -7.49
N GLU A 151 -3.79 10.55 -8.27
CA GLU A 151 -4.10 11.69 -9.15
C GLU A 151 -5.22 11.33 -10.12
N TYR A 152 -5.12 10.15 -10.76
CA TYR A 152 -6.13 9.69 -11.70
C TYR A 152 -7.48 9.44 -11.00
N LEU A 153 -7.47 8.67 -9.92
CA LEU A 153 -8.67 8.20 -9.22
C LEU A 153 -9.42 9.33 -8.49
N SER A 154 -8.70 10.28 -7.90
CA SER A 154 -9.30 11.42 -7.20
C SER A 154 -9.64 12.57 -8.16
N GLY A 155 -9.01 12.61 -9.34
CA GLY A 155 -9.12 13.73 -10.27
C GLY A 155 -8.53 15.04 -9.72
N LEU A 156 -7.66 14.96 -8.71
CA LEU A 156 -6.96 16.11 -8.12
C LEU A 156 -5.76 16.53 -8.97
N HIS A 157 -5.44 17.82 -8.92
CA HIS A 157 -4.16 18.31 -9.44
C HIS A 157 -3.02 17.83 -8.52
N PRO A 158 -1.79 17.60 -9.03
CA PRO A 158 -0.66 17.10 -8.21
C PRO A 158 -0.42 17.88 -6.92
N THR A 159 -0.54 19.21 -6.93
CA THR A 159 -0.39 20.05 -5.73
C THR A 159 -1.47 19.77 -4.69
N ASP A 160 -2.72 19.64 -5.11
CA ASP A 160 -3.83 19.35 -4.19
C ASP A 160 -3.70 17.94 -3.62
N LEU A 161 -3.21 17.00 -4.44
CA LEU A 161 -2.91 15.65 -3.97
C LEU A 161 -1.81 15.66 -2.91
N ASP A 162 -0.73 16.42 -3.10
CA ASP A 162 0.34 16.52 -2.10
C ASP A 162 -0.16 17.15 -0.79
N VAL A 163 -1.07 18.14 -0.85
CA VAL A 163 -1.75 18.69 0.35
C VAL A 163 -2.61 17.63 1.03
N MET A 164 -3.35 16.84 0.27
CA MET A 164 -4.17 15.75 0.80
C MET A 164 -3.30 14.66 1.45
N LEU A 165 -2.17 14.29 0.83
CA LEU A 165 -1.21 13.30 1.34
C LEU A 165 -0.39 13.81 2.53
N ALA A 166 -0.39 15.11 2.82
CA ALA A 166 0.21 15.65 4.04
C ALA A 166 -0.57 15.25 5.30
N GLN A 167 -1.83 14.83 5.15
CA GLN A 167 -2.69 14.45 6.26
C GLN A 167 -2.94 12.94 6.24
N TYR A 168 -2.72 12.29 7.39
CA TYR A 168 -3.10 10.88 7.52
C TYR A 168 -4.62 10.74 7.47
N PRO A 169 -5.16 9.79 6.68
CA PRO A 169 -6.59 9.62 6.54
C PRO A 169 -7.24 9.19 7.86
N ASP A 170 -6.52 8.42 8.68
CA ASP A 170 -7.02 7.85 9.93
C ASP A 170 -5.88 7.53 10.92
N LYS A 171 -6.25 7.13 12.15
CA LYS A 171 -5.33 7.04 13.30
C LYS A 171 -4.37 5.85 13.20
N LYS A 172 -4.80 4.71 12.67
CA LYS A 172 -3.92 3.54 12.52
C LYS A 172 -2.90 3.76 11.41
N VAL A 173 -3.27 4.46 10.34
CA VAL A 173 -2.29 4.92 9.33
C VAL A 173 -1.23 5.81 9.95
N ALA A 174 -1.64 6.83 10.71
CA ALA A 174 -0.71 7.73 11.41
C ALA A 174 0.22 6.95 12.38
N ALA A 175 -0.35 6.03 13.17
CA ALA A 175 0.40 5.21 14.11
C ALA A 175 1.42 4.30 13.40
N PHE A 176 1.05 3.70 12.28
CA PHE A 176 1.97 2.86 11.51
C PHE A 176 3.10 3.72 10.92
N CYS A 177 2.80 4.84 10.26
CA CYS A 177 3.83 5.72 9.71
C CYS A 177 4.79 6.26 10.79
N ALA A 178 4.27 6.60 11.98
CA ALA A 178 5.10 6.97 13.13
C ALA A 178 6.00 5.81 13.61
N TYR A 179 5.45 4.59 13.68
CA TYR A 179 6.22 3.38 14.01
C TYR A 179 7.36 3.14 13.02
N ILE A 180 7.11 3.23 11.71
CA ILE A 180 8.13 3.04 10.66
C ILE A 180 9.29 4.01 10.85
N ARG A 181 8.98 5.32 11.03
CA ARG A 181 10.01 6.34 11.23
C ARG A 181 10.85 6.04 12.47
N LYS A 182 10.19 5.69 13.57
CA LYS A 182 10.87 5.34 14.82
C LYS A 182 11.75 4.11 14.64
N SER A 183 11.22 3.01 14.10
CA SER A 183 11.97 1.75 14.01
C SER A 183 13.15 1.87 13.05
N VAL A 184 12.96 2.45 11.86
CA VAL A 184 14.03 2.67 10.88
C VAL A 184 15.05 3.68 11.40
N GLY A 185 14.61 4.74 12.08
CA GLY A 185 15.49 5.72 12.71
C GLY A 185 16.40 5.12 13.79
N HIS A 186 15.98 4.06 14.48
CA HIS A 186 16.86 3.36 15.42
C HIS A 186 17.64 2.22 14.78
N LYS A 187 17.06 1.57 13.77
CA LYS A 187 17.52 0.30 13.19
C LYS A 187 17.40 0.31 11.66
N PRO A 188 18.31 0.99 10.94
CA PRO A 188 18.22 1.16 9.49
C PRO A 188 18.07 -0.16 8.72
N HIS A 189 18.73 -1.23 9.20
CA HIS A 189 18.67 -2.58 8.60
C HIS A 189 17.25 -3.13 8.49
N VAL A 190 16.31 -2.66 9.31
CA VAL A 190 14.91 -3.12 9.24
C VAL A 190 14.16 -2.62 8.01
N LEU A 191 14.72 -1.66 7.25
CA LEU A 191 14.22 -1.31 5.92
C LEU A 191 14.13 -2.52 4.99
N VAL A 192 14.99 -3.53 5.17
CA VAL A 192 14.92 -4.82 4.46
C VAL A 192 13.55 -5.50 4.64
N ALA A 193 12.97 -5.43 5.84
CA ALA A 193 11.65 -6.00 6.12
C ALA A 193 10.54 -5.31 5.31
N TYR A 194 10.60 -3.97 5.19
CA TYR A 194 9.65 -3.19 4.39
C TYR A 194 9.79 -3.49 2.90
N ALA A 195 11.01 -3.44 2.37
CA ALA A 195 11.27 -3.78 0.97
C ALA A 195 10.81 -5.19 0.64
N TRP A 196 11.13 -6.16 1.49
CA TRP A 196 10.69 -7.53 1.33
C TRP A 196 9.16 -7.65 1.35
N CYS A 197 8.51 -7.23 2.44
CA CYS A 197 7.07 -7.43 2.62
C CYS A 197 6.23 -6.69 1.57
N PHE A 198 6.57 -5.44 1.24
CA PHE A 198 5.76 -4.64 0.33
C PHE A 198 6.07 -4.91 -1.14
N TYR A 199 7.34 -4.91 -1.57
CA TYR A 199 7.64 -5.16 -2.98
C TYR A 199 7.32 -6.59 -3.39
N MET A 200 7.62 -7.60 -2.56
CA MET A 200 7.30 -8.99 -2.91
C MET A 200 5.80 -9.25 -2.91
N ALA A 201 5.02 -8.55 -2.09
CA ALA A 201 3.56 -8.60 -2.15
C ALA A 201 3.05 -8.10 -3.50
N VAL A 202 3.60 -6.99 -4.03
CA VAL A 202 3.22 -6.48 -5.36
C VAL A 202 3.64 -7.45 -6.48
N PHE A 203 4.85 -8.01 -6.44
CA PHE A 203 5.29 -8.98 -7.45
C PHE A 203 4.51 -10.30 -7.45
N SER A 204 4.13 -10.80 -6.27
CA SER A 204 3.56 -12.14 -6.11
C SER A 204 2.03 -12.10 -6.02
N GLY A 205 1.49 -11.35 -5.06
CA GLY A 205 0.04 -11.19 -4.89
C GLY A 205 -0.56 -10.12 -5.80
N GLY A 206 0.21 -9.08 -6.14
CA GLY A 206 -0.29 -7.92 -6.88
C GLY A 206 -0.77 -8.25 -8.29
N ARG A 207 -0.14 -9.23 -8.99
CA ARG A 207 -0.62 -9.70 -10.30
C ARG A 207 -2.02 -10.31 -10.20
N TRP A 208 -2.29 -11.08 -9.14
CA TRP A 208 -3.61 -11.64 -8.89
C TRP A 208 -4.63 -10.56 -8.53
N ILE A 209 -4.26 -9.59 -7.68
CA ILE A 209 -5.12 -8.45 -7.32
C ILE A 209 -5.47 -7.66 -8.59
N ARG A 210 -4.47 -7.28 -9.40
CA ARG A 210 -4.67 -6.61 -10.70
C ARG A 210 -5.61 -7.40 -11.60
N GLY A 211 -5.44 -8.72 -11.67
CA GLY A 211 -6.34 -9.60 -12.42
C GLY A 211 -7.79 -9.55 -11.93
N GLN A 212 -8.04 -9.41 -10.62
CA GLN A 212 -9.40 -9.19 -10.10
C GLN A 212 -9.92 -7.79 -10.45
N LEU A 213 -9.11 -6.75 -10.28
CA LEU A 213 -9.50 -5.36 -10.56
C LEU A 213 -9.85 -5.17 -12.04
N LEU A 214 -9.10 -5.79 -12.95
CA LEU A 214 -9.35 -5.73 -14.40
C LEU A 214 -10.66 -6.38 -14.85
N ARG A 215 -11.37 -7.10 -13.96
CA ARG A 215 -12.71 -7.64 -14.27
C ARG A 215 -13.80 -6.58 -14.20
N ALA A 216 -13.54 -5.45 -13.54
CA ALA A 216 -14.44 -4.31 -13.61
C ALA A 216 -14.40 -3.70 -15.02
N PRO A 217 -15.56 -3.29 -15.55
CA PRO A 217 -15.62 -2.77 -16.90
C PRO A 217 -15.00 -1.36 -16.98
N PRO A 218 -14.55 -0.88 -18.16
CA PRO A 218 -13.80 0.37 -18.27
C PRO A 218 -14.50 1.60 -17.68
N GLU A 219 -15.82 1.68 -17.78
CA GLU A 219 -16.65 2.72 -17.22
C GLU A 219 -16.58 2.82 -15.70
N PHE A 220 -16.30 1.71 -15.00
CA PHE A 220 -16.10 1.71 -13.55
C PHE A 220 -14.90 2.57 -13.13
N TRP A 221 -13.88 2.65 -13.98
CA TRP A 221 -12.65 3.39 -13.68
C TRP A 221 -12.69 4.85 -14.14
N ARG A 222 -13.63 5.21 -15.01
CA ARG A 222 -13.72 6.55 -15.59
C ARG A 222 -14.63 7.44 -14.73
N SER A 223 -14.16 8.65 -14.42
CA SER A 223 -15.07 9.72 -13.97
C SER A 223 -16.00 10.12 -15.13
N GLU A 224 -17.25 10.47 -14.85
CA GLU A 224 -18.25 10.90 -15.86
C GLU A 224 -17.71 11.99 -16.79
N ALA A 225 -16.84 12.88 -16.28
CA ALA A 225 -16.19 13.94 -17.06
C ALA A 225 -15.24 13.44 -18.16
N ARG A 226 -14.79 12.17 -18.11
CA ARG A 226 -13.73 11.59 -18.96
C ARG A 226 -14.23 10.43 -19.84
N ALA A 227 -15.54 10.19 -19.91
CA ALA A 227 -16.14 9.05 -20.63
C ALA A 227 -16.14 9.16 -22.18
N LYS A 228 -15.60 10.25 -22.76
CA LYS A 228 -15.58 10.48 -24.21
C LYS A 228 -14.30 9.92 -24.86
N GLY A 229 -14.25 8.62 -25.10
CA GLY A 229 -13.14 7.96 -25.82
C GLY A 229 -13.56 6.63 -26.45
N LYS A 230 -12.94 6.28 -27.59
CA LYS A 230 -13.18 5.00 -28.30
C LYS A 230 -12.75 3.79 -27.44
N GLU A 231 -13.33 2.63 -27.74
CA GLU A 231 -13.09 1.32 -27.11
C GLU A 231 -11.70 0.73 -27.43
N GLU A 232 -10.63 1.49 -27.26
CA GLU A 232 -9.28 0.91 -27.18
C GLU A 232 -9.03 0.36 -25.77
N GLU A 233 -8.11 -0.61 -25.66
CA GLU A 233 -7.71 -1.19 -24.38
C GLU A 233 -7.18 -0.09 -23.46
N VAL A 234 -7.99 0.29 -22.46
CA VAL A 234 -7.68 1.39 -21.55
C VAL A 234 -6.40 1.05 -20.76
N PRO A 235 -5.33 1.87 -20.86
CA PRO A 235 -4.08 1.64 -20.15
C PRO A 235 -4.27 1.54 -18.64
N LEU A 236 -3.39 0.83 -17.94
CA LEU A 236 -3.46 0.71 -16.47
C LEU A 236 -3.38 2.06 -15.74
N ALA A 237 -2.66 3.03 -16.32
CA ALA A 237 -2.62 4.41 -15.82
C ALA A 237 -4.01 5.05 -15.78
N GLU A 238 -4.82 4.77 -16.80
CA GLU A 238 -6.21 5.23 -16.92
C GLU A 238 -7.20 4.34 -16.16
N LYS A 239 -6.69 3.52 -15.23
CA LYS A 239 -7.49 2.78 -14.25
C LYS A 239 -7.00 3.00 -12.81
N GLY A 240 -5.95 3.81 -12.61
CA GLY A 240 -5.29 3.93 -11.31
C GLY A 240 -4.70 2.61 -10.79
N LEU A 241 -4.13 1.81 -11.70
CA LEU A 241 -3.58 0.47 -11.40
C LEU A 241 -2.06 0.36 -11.61
N LEU A 242 -1.33 1.48 -11.66
CA LEU A 242 0.13 1.50 -11.86
C LEU A 242 0.91 0.88 -10.71
N LEU A 243 0.42 0.95 -9.46
CA LEU A 243 0.98 0.26 -8.30
C LEU A 243 1.26 -1.21 -8.63
N TRP A 244 0.32 -1.85 -9.32
CA TRP A 244 0.33 -3.28 -9.63
C TRP A 244 1.07 -3.64 -10.92
N SER A 245 1.82 -2.72 -11.52
CA SER A 245 2.60 -3.00 -12.74
C SER A 245 4.03 -2.51 -12.61
N PHE A 246 4.92 -3.13 -13.36
CA PHE A 246 6.31 -2.71 -13.47
C PHE A 246 6.66 -2.42 -14.92
N ASP A 247 7.62 -1.51 -15.13
CA ASP A 247 8.12 -1.24 -16.47
C ASP A 247 8.90 -2.44 -17.01
N GLY A 248 8.86 -2.61 -18.33
CA GLY A 248 9.54 -3.71 -19.01
C GLY A 248 8.58 -4.75 -19.60
N LYS A 249 9.13 -5.60 -20.48
CA LYS A 249 8.36 -6.61 -21.22
C LYS A 249 7.96 -7.81 -20.35
N ASP A 250 8.62 -7.98 -19.21
CA ASP A 250 8.46 -9.07 -18.26
C ASP A 250 7.65 -8.64 -17.01
N ASP A 251 7.03 -7.45 -17.04
CA ASP A 251 6.27 -6.87 -15.93
C ASP A 251 7.04 -6.99 -14.61
N GLY A 252 8.35 -6.68 -14.67
CA GLY A 252 9.24 -6.53 -13.54
C GLY A 252 9.90 -7.82 -13.02
N ASP A 253 9.80 -8.94 -13.72
CA ASP A 253 10.49 -10.18 -13.28
C ASP A 253 12.01 -10.01 -13.19
N SER A 254 12.63 -9.26 -14.10
CA SER A 254 14.04 -8.85 -14.04
C SER A 254 14.36 -8.01 -12.81
N ILE A 255 13.48 -7.06 -12.45
CA ILE A 255 13.61 -6.23 -11.24
C ILE A 255 13.53 -7.11 -9.99
N LYS A 256 12.57 -8.03 -9.94
CA LYS A 256 12.41 -9.01 -8.85
C LYS A 256 13.64 -9.89 -8.71
N LYS A 257 14.19 -10.39 -9.83
CA LYS A 257 15.40 -11.22 -9.84
C LYS A 257 16.58 -10.45 -9.28
N ALA A 258 16.81 -9.23 -9.76
CA ALA A 258 17.90 -8.37 -9.28
C ALA A 258 17.76 -8.04 -7.78
N PHE A 259 16.55 -7.77 -7.30
CA PHE A 259 16.30 -7.57 -5.87
C PHE A 259 16.66 -8.81 -5.05
N ASN A 260 16.19 -10.00 -5.48
CA ASN A 260 16.47 -11.25 -4.77
C ASN A 260 17.95 -11.62 -4.77
N GLU A 261 18.67 -11.39 -5.88
CA GLU A 261 20.11 -11.61 -5.98
C GLU A 261 20.87 -10.74 -4.97
N ARG A 262 20.57 -9.44 -4.91
CA ARG A 262 21.21 -8.52 -3.95
C ARG A 262 20.85 -8.83 -2.50
N LEU A 263 19.66 -9.37 -2.26
CA LEU A 263 19.25 -9.75 -0.91
C LEU A 263 20.08 -10.91 -0.35
N LEU A 264 20.70 -11.75 -1.20
CA LEU A 264 21.59 -12.82 -0.74
C LEU A 264 22.80 -12.27 0.04
N ASP A 265 23.27 -11.07 -0.30
CA ASP A 265 24.38 -10.42 0.39
C ASP A 265 24.04 -10.07 1.86
N ALA A 266 22.75 -10.01 2.21
CA ALA A 266 22.30 -9.81 3.59
C ALA A 266 22.72 -10.95 4.52
N GLU A 267 22.91 -12.17 3.98
CA GLU A 267 23.19 -13.36 4.79
C GLU A 267 24.54 -13.26 5.47
N SER A 268 25.58 -12.71 4.83
CA SER A 268 26.90 -12.54 5.45
C SER A 268 27.06 -11.19 6.13
N LEU A 269 26.28 -10.18 5.74
CA LEU A 269 26.39 -8.81 6.21
C LEU A 269 25.83 -8.63 7.64
N PHE A 270 24.60 -9.08 7.89
CA PHE A 270 23.92 -8.78 9.15
C PHE A 270 24.36 -9.70 10.27
N THR A 271 24.46 -9.15 11.47
CA THR A 271 24.63 -9.93 12.70
C THR A 271 23.39 -10.78 13.00
N PRO A 272 23.50 -11.84 13.84
CA PRO A 272 22.34 -12.59 14.28
C PRO A 272 21.21 -11.72 14.86
N ASP A 273 21.56 -10.71 15.66
CA ASP A 273 20.58 -9.81 16.29
C ASP A 273 19.87 -8.91 15.25
N GLU A 274 20.60 -8.38 14.27
CA GLU A 274 19.99 -7.61 13.17
C GLU A 274 19.05 -8.46 12.30
N ARG A 275 19.39 -9.74 12.07
CA ARG A 275 18.48 -10.68 11.38
C ARG A 275 17.21 -10.92 12.21
N VAL A 276 17.33 -11.02 13.53
CA VAL A 276 16.19 -11.12 14.43
C VAL A 276 15.33 -9.87 14.35
N ASP A 277 15.94 -8.68 14.35
CA ASP A 277 15.23 -7.41 14.20
C ASP A 277 14.42 -7.37 12.90
N ILE A 278 15.01 -7.77 11.77
CA ILE A 278 14.30 -7.82 10.47
C ILE A 278 13.09 -8.77 10.53
N ILE A 279 13.22 -9.91 11.20
CA ILE A 279 12.13 -10.89 11.35
C ILE A 279 11.02 -10.35 12.27
N GLU A 280 11.37 -9.74 13.40
CA GLU A 280 10.38 -9.15 14.31
C GLU A 280 9.68 -7.94 13.67
N GLU A 281 10.43 -7.11 12.93
CA GLU A 281 9.85 -6.00 12.17
C GLU A 281 8.86 -6.50 11.12
N SER A 282 9.20 -7.58 10.40
CA SER A 282 8.27 -8.21 9.44
C SER A 282 6.96 -8.62 10.10
N LYS A 283 6.99 -9.12 11.35
CA LYS A 283 5.76 -9.46 12.10
C LYS A 283 4.99 -8.21 12.51
N ALA A 284 5.68 -7.14 12.90
CA ALA A 284 5.05 -5.85 13.21
C ALA A 284 4.32 -5.30 11.97
N ILE A 285 4.98 -5.33 10.80
CA ILE A 285 4.38 -4.93 9.51
C ILE A 285 3.07 -5.69 9.26
N PHE A 286 3.05 -7.02 9.40
CA PHE A 286 1.82 -7.78 9.17
C PHE A 286 0.69 -7.43 10.15
N LYS A 287 1.02 -7.14 11.42
CA LYS A 287 0.04 -6.71 12.42
C LYS A 287 -0.53 -5.34 12.07
N PHE A 288 0.32 -4.36 11.76
CA PHE A 288 -0.12 -3.03 11.36
C PHE A 288 -0.96 -3.07 10.08
N CYS A 289 -0.57 -3.84 9.07
CA CYS A 289 -1.38 -4.02 7.87
C CYS A 289 -2.75 -4.63 8.17
N ALA A 290 -2.85 -5.57 9.12
CA ALA A 290 -4.14 -6.09 9.56
C ALA A 290 -4.97 -5.01 10.28
N GLU A 291 -4.35 -4.19 11.13
CA GLU A 291 -5.02 -3.05 11.77
C GLU A 291 -5.52 -2.01 10.76
N LEU A 292 -4.79 -1.74 9.68
CA LEU A 292 -5.27 -0.87 8.60
C LEU A 292 -6.52 -1.45 7.91
N VAL A 293 -6.54 -2.76 7.66
CA VAL A 293 -7.72 -3.42 7.07
C VAL A 293 -8.91 -3.36 8.02
N HIS A 294 -8.70 -3.50 9.33
CA HIS A 294 -9.77 -3.35 10.32
C HIS A 294 -10.29 -1.91 10.41
N GLU A 295 -9.41 -0.92 10.40
CA GLU A 295 -9.80 0.50 10.35
C GLU A 295 -10.63 0.82 9.09
N LEU A 296 -10.25 0.25 7.95
CA LEU A 296 -11.04 0.34 6.72
C LEU A 296 -12.41 -0.35 6.83
N ASP A 297 -12.46 -1.55 7.43
CA ASP A 297 -13.72 -2.26 7.62
C ASP A 297 -14.70 -1.46 8.51
N ASP A 298 -14.19 -0.87 9.59
CA ASP A 298 -14.97 -0.03 10.52
C ASP A 298 -15.47 1.24 9.81
N LYS A 299 -14.61 1.89 9.02
CA LYS A 299 -14.91 3.14 8.30
C LYS A 299 -15.92 2.95 7.16
N LEU A 300 -15.83 1.82 6.46
CA LEU A 300 -16.64 1.54 5.27
C LEU A 300 -17.90 0.72 5.59
N GLY A 301 -18.03 0.20 6.81
CA GLY A 301 -19.16 -0.64 7.21
C GLY A 301 -19.19 -1.97 6.45
N THR A 302 -18.03 -2.61 6.24
CA THR A 302 -17.91 -3.83 5.44
C THR A 302 -18.80 -4.97 5.99
N ASP A 303 -19.91 -5.27 5.31
CA ASP A 303 -20.79 -6.40 5.67
C ASP A 303 -20.35 -7.70 4.98
N VAL A 304 -19.55 -8.49 5.67
CA VAL A 304 -19.07 -9.81 5.22
C VAL A 304 -20.22 -10.82 5.00
N GLU A 305 -21.33 -10.68 5.73
CA GLU A 305 -22.50 -11.55 5.57
C GLU A 305 -23.29 -11.20 4.29
N GLN A 306 -23.38 -9.92 3.93
CA GLN A 306 -23.93 -9.50 2.64
C GLN A 306 -23.18 -10.13 1.46
N LEU A 307 -21.84 -10.15 1.51
CA LEU A 307 -21.03 -10.80 0.47
C LEU A 307 -21.31 -12.30 0.37
N LYS A 308 -21.48 -12.99 1.50
CA LYS A 308 -21.83 -14.42 1.52
C LYS A 308 -23.21 -14.66 0.88
N ARG A 309 -24.20 -13.82 1.20
CA ARG A 309 -25.55 -13.90 0.62
C ARG A 309 -25.53 -13.68 -0.89
N LEU A 310 -24.79 -12.69 -1.38
CA LEU A 310 -24.67 -12.43 -2.82
C LEU A 310 -23.96 -13.55 -3.56
N LYS A 311 -22.88 -14.11 -3.01
CA LYS A 311 -22.20 -15.28 -3.59
C LYS A 311 -23.10 -16.51 -3.60
N ALA A 312 -23.91 -16.72 -2.56
CA ALA A 312 -24.89 -17.79 -2.53
C ALA A 312 -25.98 -17.59 -3.59
N ALA A 313 -26.50 -16.37 -3.73
CA ALA A 313 -27.49 -16.01 -4.75
C ALA A 313 -26.95 -16.20 -6.18
N GLN A 314 -25.70 -15.80 -6.45
CA GLN A 314 -25.06 -16.03 -7.75
C GLN A 314 -24.91 -17.51 -8.09
N ARG A 315 -24.58 -18.35 -7.11
CA ARG A 315 -24.47 -19.81 -7.28
C ARG A 315 -25.83 -20.46 -7.57
N LEU A 316 -26.88 -19.99 -6.89
CA LEU A 316 -28.25 -20.43 -7.12
C LEU A 316 -28.77 -19.97 -8.49
N GLY A 317 -28.46 -18.73 -8.90
CA GLY A 317 -28.82 -18.19 -10.20
C GLY A 317 -28.08 -18.84 -11.38
N HIS A 318 -26.85 -19.32 -11.19
CA HIS A 318 -26.14 -20.12 -12.22
C HIS A 318 -26.62 -21.58 -12.31
N GLN A 319 -27.37 -22.08 -11.33
CA GLN A 319 -27.98 -23.42 -11.37
C GLN A 319 -29.40 -23.43 -11.96
N ALA A 320 -30.06 -22.28 -12.03
CA ALA A 320 -31.32 -22.11 -12.72
C ALA A 320 -31.10 -21.35 -14.04
N SER A 321 -30.90 -22.08 -15.14
CA SER A 321 -31.03 -21.49 -16.48
C SER A 321 -32.51 -21.35 -16.81
N PRO A 322 -33.02 -20.17 -17.19
CA PRO A 322 -34.29 -20.09 -17.88
C PRO A 322 -34.08 -19.81 -19.37
N ARG A 323 -34.95 -20.46 -20.15
CA ARG A 323 -35.30 -20.04 -21.51
C ARG A 323 -35.62 -18.54 -21.53
N SER A 324 -35.35 -17.95 -22.69
CA SER A 324 -35.60 -16.57 -23.06
C SER A 324 -36.96 -16.02 -22.65
N ASP A 325 -36.94 -14.72 -22.40
CA ASP A 325 -38.01 -13.72 -22.38
C ASP A 325 -38.54 -13.27 -21.01
N ASP A 326 -38.46 -11.95 -20.86
CA ASP A 326 -39.07 -11.06 -19.86
C ASP A 326 -38.72 -11.24 -18.37
N LEU A 327 -37.80 -10.39 -17.88
CA LEU A 327 -38.16 -9.30 -16.94
C LEU A 327 -36.95 -8.38 -16.67
N LYS A 328 -37.06 -7.10 -17.04
CA LYS A 328 -36.21 -6.03 -16.52
C LYS A 328 -36.60 -5.76 -15.06
N THR A 329 -35.96 -6.42 -14.11
CA THR A 329 -36.02 -6.02 -12.70
C THR A 329 -34.84 -5.13 -12.35
N HIS A 330 -35.12 -3.83 -12.32
CA HIS A 330 -34.30 -2.82 -11.66
C HIS A 330 -34.19 -3.16 -10.16
N LEU A 331 -33.04 -3.69 -9.73
CA LEU A 331 -32.65 -3.68 -8.32
C LEU A 331 -32.13 -2.27 -7.99
N VAL A 332 -33.06 -1.35 -7.73
CA VAL A 332 -32.74 -0.06 -7.08
C VAL A 332 -32.46 -0.37 -5.62
N MET A 333 -31.19 -0.25 -5.22
CA MET A 333 -30.83 -0.20 -3.81
C MET A 333 -31.20 1.19 -3.24
N PRO A 334 -31.58 1.28 -1.95
CA PRO A 334 -31.76 2.57 -1.29
C PRO A 334 -30.42 3.31 -1.22
N PRO A 335 -30.43 4.65 -1.26
CA PRO A 335 -29.19 5.43 -1.20
C PRO A 335 -28.48 5.13 0.13
N VAL A 336 -27.26 4.60 0.04
CA VAL A 336 -26.34 4.59 1.17
C VAL A 336 -25.99 6.04 1.44
N SER A 337 -26.19 6.50 2.68
CA SER A 337 -25.90 7.87 3.08
C SER A 337 -24.44 8.20 2.78
N HIS A 338 -24.22 9.07 1.79
CA HIS A 338 -22.92 9.64 1.48
C HIS A 338 -22.42 10.46 2.67
N THR A 339 -21.51 9.88 3.44
CA THR A 339 -20.59 10.64 4.30
C THR A 339 -19.15 10.26 3.97
N SER A 340 -18.76 10.40 2.68
CA SER A 340 -17.35 10.58 2.31
C SER A 340 -17.04 12.08 2.22
N THR A 341 -17.16 12.77 3.35
CA THR A 341 -16.82 14.19 3.47
C THR A 341 -15.35 14.49 3.16
N TRP A 342 -14.50 13.46 3.09
CA TRP A 342 -13.06 13.61 2.88
C TRP A 342 -12.65 13.78 1.40
N LEU A 343 -13.50 13.43 0.43
CA LEU A 343 -13.20 13.54 -1.01
C LEU A 343 -13.92 14.70 -1.72
N GLN A 344 -14.54 15.62 -0.97
CA GLN A 344 -15.08 16.82 -1.60
C GLN A 344 -13.95 17.79 -1.94
N ARG A 345 -13.88 18.16 -3.23
CA ARG A 345 -12.98 19.18 -3.77
C ARG A 345 -13.12 20.47 -2.96
N PRO A 346 -12.02 21.19 -2.65
CA PRO A 346 -12.15 22.59 -2.29
C PRO A 346 -12.61 23.34 -3.55
N GLU A 347 -13.88 23.74 -3.58
CA GLU A 347 -14.30 24.77 -4.53
C GLU A 347 -13.51 26.04 -4.21
N VAL A 348 -12.64 26.41 -5.14
CA VAL A 348 -11.83 27.61 -5.08
C VAL A 348 -12.77 28.81 -5.19
N THR A 349 -13.25 29.31 -4.04
CA THR A 349 -13.64 30.71 -3.89
C THR A 349 -12.51 31.43 -3.17
N GLY A 350 -11.53 31.86 -3.97
CA GLY A 350 -10.59 32.89 -3.56
C GLY A 350 -11.35 34.18 -3.26
N ALA A 351 -11.65 34.42 -1.98
CA ALA A 351 -12.00 35.74 -1.42
C ALA A 351 -12.23 35.77 0.11
N ALA A 352 -12.17 34.66 0.86
CA ALA A 352 -12.61 34.65 2.27
C ALA A 352 -11.55 34.24 3.32
N LEU A 353 -10.25 34.30 2.99
CA LEU A 353 -9.15 34.10 3.95
C LEU A 353 -8.21 35.31 4.02
N ALA A 354 -8.79 36.51 3.94
CA ALA A 354 -8.15 37.79 4.24
C ALA A 354 -8.77 38.53 5.44
N LEU A 355 -9.67 37.89 6.20
CA LEU A 355 -10.31 38.48 7.39
C LEU A 355 -10.29 37.55 8.62
N GLY A 356 -9.37 36.58 8.63
CA GLY A 356 -9.16 35.64 9.75
C GLY A 356 -7.94 35.94 10.62
N CYS A 357 -7.23 37.04 10.39
CA CYS A 357 -6.06 37.47 11.16
C CYS A 357 -6.26 38.78 11.95
N LEU A 358 -7.51 39.25 12.10
CA LEU A 358 -7.84 40.49 12.83
C LEU A 358 -8.85 40.30 13.97
N ALA A 359 -9.00 39.08 14.50
CA ALA A 359 -9.92 38.80 15.62
C ALA A 359 -9.30 38.04 16.81
N CYS A 360 -7.98 37.86 16.85
CA CYS A 360 -7.27 37.30 18.03
C CYS A 360 -6.37 38.30 18.77
N ALA A 361 -6.46 39.60 18.46
CA ALA A 361 -5.75 40.66 19.17
C ALA A 361 -6.66 41.65 19.95
N VAL A 362 -7.97 41.40 20.02
CA VAL A 362 -8.93 42.30 20.73
C VAL A 362 -9.62 41.65 21.93
N ILE A 363 -9.43 40.35 22.18
CA ILE A 363 -9.99 39.67 23.38
C ILE A 363 -8.99 39.61 24.56
N LEU A 364 -7.75 40.14 24.39
CA LEU A 364 -6.78 40.32 25.48
C LEU A 364 -6.57 41.79 25.88
N ARG A 365 -7.58 42.65 25.69
CA ARG A 365 -7.56 44.04 26.19
C ARG A 365 -8.82 44.51 26.93
N PHE A 366 -9.60 43.57 27.47
CA PHE A 366 -10.72 43.86 28.40
C PHE A 366 -10.73 42.96 29.65
N SER A 367 -9.55 42.58 30.12
CA SER A 367 -9.36 42.04 31.48
C SER A 367 -8.22 42.78 32.18
N LEU A 368 -8.43 44.10 32.37
CA LEU A 368 -8.00 44.96 33.49
C LEU A 368 -8.48 46.39 33.23
#